data_AF-A0A522UC71-F1
#
_entry.id   AF-A0A522UC71-F1
#
_cell.length_a   1.000
_cell.length_b   1.000
_cell.length_c   1.000
_cell.angle_alpha   90.00
_cell.angle_beta   90.00
_cell.angle_gamma   90.00
#
_symmetry.space_group_name_H-M   'P 1'
#
loop_
_entity.id
_entity.type
_entity.pdbx_description
1 polymer ?
#
loop_
_entity_poly.entity_id
_entity_poly.type
_entity_poly.pdbx_seq_one_letter_code
_entity_poly.pdbx_strand_id
1 'polypeptide(L)'
;MKSKYSKFKIKHNNHSRGVLLLELLISISILAAILSVGSQAVWVSMQSGKISSESDLAIGLAGEALEAARGVVDEKWQYIYSLTKGSQHYYPSIVGGKWSLVSGDETITLNTARYTRYIVIDNVSRDLSTRMIEPAYDSANDDPSTQKVTVTVEWQGAGSPVVISDYFFRWRNKICNQTNWSGGAGSGVKNCPDTTYESIFPAGTIDTAGGSIKLQ
;
A
#
# COMPACT_ATOMS: atom_id res chain seq x y z
N MET A 1 -1.38 70.09 68.42
CA MET A 1 -1.01 68.64 68.34
C MET A 1 0.07 68.47 67.29
N LYS A 2 1.30 68.07 67.66
CA LYS A 2 2.37 67.73 66.70
C LYS A 2 2.54 66.21 66.69
N SER A 3 2.24 65.59 65.55
CA SER A 3 2.35 64.15 65.31
C SER A 3 3.83 63.74 65.22
N LYS A 4 4.23 62.73 66.01
CA LYS A 4 5.56 62.09 65.94
C LYS A 4 5.49 60.93 64.94
N TYR A 5 6.11 61.08 63.78
CA TYR A 5 6.42 59.93 62.91
C TYR A 5 7.81 59.40 63.25
N SER A 6 7.84 58.19 63.83
CA SER A 6 9.06 57.41 64.05
C SER A 6 9.50 56.78 62.73
N LYS A 7 10.69 57.15 62.24
CA LYS A 7 11.28 56.51 61.06
C LYS A 7 11.85 55.14 61.46
N PHE A 8 11.18 54.06 61.06
CA PHE A 8 11.74 52.71 61.14
C PHE A 8 12.96 52.61 60.21
N LYS A 9 14.16 52.45 60.78
CA LYS A 9 15.38 52.16 60.03
C LYS A 9 15.55 50.64 59.96
N ILE A 10 15.32 50.05 58.80
CA ILE A 10 15.67 48.65 58.52
C ILE A 10 17.20 48.59 58.34
N LYS A 11 17.87 47.81 59.19
CA LYS A 11 19.32 47.59 59.13
C LYS A 11 19.59 46.45 58.14
N HIS A 12 20.10 46.76 56.95
CA HIS A 12 20.60 45.76 56.01
C HIS A 12 21.94 45.21 56.53
N ASN A 13 21.97 43.94 56.89
CA ASN A 13 23.22 43.22 57.19
C ASN A 13 23.73 42.56 55.91
N ASN A 14 24.82 43.09 55.33
CA ASN A 14 25.47 42.51 54.15
C ASN A 14 26.31 41.28 54.55
N HIS A 15 25.74 40.08 54.46
CA HIS A 15 26.47 38.81 54.51
C HIS A 15 26.59 38.23 53.09
N SER A 16 27.63 38.64 52.36
CA SER A 16 27.84 38.30 50.94
C SER A 16 28.80 37.12 50.72
N ARG A 17 29.41 36.59 51.80
CA ARG A 17 30.45 35.55 51.72
C ARG A 17 29.81 34.17 51.91
N GLY A 18 29.33 33.61 50.80
CA GLY A 18 28.70 32.29 50.71
C GLY A 18 27.60 32.21 49.64
N VAL A 19 26.95 33.35 49.36
CA VAL A 19 25.87 33.47 48.36
C VAL A 19 26.39 33.29 46.92
N LEU A 20 27.62 33.75 46.62
CA LEU A 20 28.22 33.63 45.29
C LEU A 20 28.43 32.17 44.83
N LEU A 21 28.80 31.27 45.75
CA LEU A 21 29.01 29.86 45.42
C LEU A 21 27.66 29.15 45.16
N LEU A 22 26.64 29.47 45.95
CA LEU A 22 25.28 28.97 45.75
C LEU A 22 24.68 29.47 44.43
N GLU A 23 24.85 30.75 44.10
CA GLU A 23 24.38 31.35 42.85
C GLU A 23 25.03 30.71 41.61
N LEU A 24 26.34 30.43 41.69
CA LEU A 24 27.05 29.73 40.63
C LEU A 24 26.54 28.28 40.45
N LEU A 25 26.32 27.55 41.55
CA LEU A 25 25.78 26.19 41.51
C LEU A 25 24.36 26.15 40.94
N ILE A 26 23.51 27.09 41.33
CA ILE A 26 22.15 27.22 40.77
C ILE A 26 22.24 27.54 39.27
N SER A 27 23.12 28.45 38.86
CA SER A 27 23.28 28.82 37.45
C SER A 27 23.75 27.63 36.60
N ILE A 28 24.75 26.87 37.07
CA ILE A 28 25.26 25.69 36.36
C ILE A 28 24.20 24.57 36.32
N SER A 29 23.45 24.36 37.40
CA SER A 29 22.39 23.34 37.42
C SER A 29 21.24 23.67 36.47
N ILE A 30 20.81 24.94 36.40
CA ILE A 30 19.80 25.38 35.43
C ILE A 30 20.33 25.22 34.00
N LEU A 31 21.58 25.62 33.75
CA LEU A 31 22.19 25.48 32.43
C LEU A 31 22.28 24.00 32.01
N ALA A 32 22.71 23.12 32.92
CA ALA A 32 22.79 21.68 32.66
C ALA A 32 21.40 21.08 32.36
N ALA A 33 20.37 21.50 33.09
CA ALA A 33 19.00 21.06 32.84
C ALA A 33 18.51 21.46 31.43
N ILE A 34 18.78 22.71 31.01
CA ILE A 34 18.39 23.21 29.68
C ILE A 34 19.14 22.47 28.56
N LEU A 35 20.45 22.28 28.70
CA LEU A 35 21.26 21.59 27.69
C LEU A 35 20.83 20.13 27.54
N SER A 36 20.48 19.45 28.64
CA SER A 36 19.99 18.08 28.61
C SER A 36 18.70 17.97 27.79
N VAL A 37 17.68 18.78 28.12
CA VAL A 37 16.40 18.77 27.39
C VAL A 37 16.58 19.20 25.93
N GLY A 38 17.43 20.21 25.69
CA GLY A 38 17.73 20.71 24.34
C GLY A 38 18.35 19.63 23.45
N SER A 39 19.29 18.85 23.97
CA SER A 39 19.95 17.77 23.21
C SER A 39 18.98 16.67 22.79
N GLN A 40 18.06 16.28 23.70
CA GLN A 40 17.04 15.28 23.42
C GLN A 40 16.06 15.77 22.34
N ALA A 41 15.65 17.04 22.40
CA ALA A 41 14.75 17.61 21.41
C ALA A 41 15.36 17.62 20.00
N VAL A 42 16.65 17.96 19.87
CA VAL A 42 17.36 17.89 18.59
C VAL A 42 17.42 16.47 18.07
N TRP A 43 17.74 15.49 18.92
CA TRP A 43 17.81 14.09 18.52
C TRP A 43 16.46 13.55 18.04
N VAL A 44 15.37 13.83 18.77
CA VAL A 44 14.01 13.44 18.36
C VAL A 44 13.62 14.09 17.04
N SER A 45 13.97 15.36 16.82
CA SER A 45 13.71 16.06 15.56
C SER A 45 14.43 15.40 14.38
N MET A 46 15.71 15.07 14.53
CA MET A 46 16.48 14.37 13.49
C MET A 46 15.90 12.98 13.19
N GLN A 47 15.53 12.23 14.22
CA GLN A 47 14.93 10.91 14.06
C GLN A 47 13.56 10.99 13.36
N SER A 48 12.75 11.99 13.73
CA SER A 48 11.46 12.25 13.07
C SER A 48 11.65 12.59 11.59
N GLY A 49 12.62 13.45 11.26
CA GLY A 49 12.94 13.78 9.87
C GLY A 49 13.38 12.56 9.05
N LYS A 50 14.19 11.68 9.64
CA LYS A 50 14.60 10.41 9.00
C LYS A 50 13.38 9.50 8.75
N ILE A 51 12.53 9.28 9.75
CA ILE A 51 11.34 8.42 9.63
C ILE A 51 10.39 8.98 8.56
N SER A 52 10.18 10.30 8.55
CA SER A 52 9.35 10.97 7.53
C SER A 52 9.91 10.74 6.14
N SER A 53 11.21 10.98 5.94
CA SER A 53 11.85 10.78 4.64
C SER A 53 11.79 9.33 4.17
N GLU A 54 11.95 8.36 5.07
CA GLU A 54 11.84 6.94 4.71
C GLU A 54 10.41 6.57 4.31
N SER A 55 9.42 7.13 5.01
CA SER A 55 7.99 6.94 4.74
C SER A 55 7.58 7.54 3.39
N ASP A 56 8.07 8.74 3.05
CA ASP A 56 7.78 9.39 1.77
C ASP A 56 8.30 8.56 0.59
N LEU A 57 9.50 7.99 0.71
CA LEU A 57 10.05 7.07 -0.30
C LEU A 57 9.23 5.78 -0.40
N ALA A 58 8.80 5.20 0.73
CA ALA A 58 7.96 4.01 0.74
C ALA A 58 6.60 4.25 0.07
N ILE A 59 5.97 5.42 0.28
CA ILE A 59 4.74 5.82 -0.41
C ILE A 59 4.97 5.91 -1.92
N GLY A 60 6.08 6.51 -2.36
CA GLY A 60 6.44 6.57 -3.77
C GLY A 60 6.61 5.20 -4.41
N LEU A 61 7.35 4.29 -3.75
CA LEU A 61 7.57 2.92 -4.20
C LEU A 61 6.28 2.10 -4.24
N ALA A 62 5.39 2.30 -3.27
CA ALA A 62 4.09 1.63 -3.22
C ALA A 62 3.19 2.11 -4.38
N GLY A 63 3.13 3.42 -4.60
CA GLY A 63 2.38 4.03 -5.69
C GLY A 63 2.86 3.58 -7.07
N GLU A 64 4.19 3.57 -7.29
CA GLU A 64 4.78 3.05 -8.53
C GLU A 64 4.37 1.59 -8.78
N ALA A 65 4.44 0.73 -7.75
CA ALA A 65 4.07 -0.67 -7.90
C ALA A 65 2.58 -0.89 -8.16
N LEU A 66 1.71 -0.07 -7.56
CA LEU A 66 0.29 -0.11 -7.83
C LEU A 66 -0.01 0.29 -9.28
N GLU A 67 0.65 1.32 -9.79
CA GLU A 67 0.51 1.75 -11.19
C GLU A 67 1.13 0.76 -12.18
N ALA A 68 2.25 0.12 -11.83
CA ALA A 68 2.80 -0.98 -12.60
C ALA A 68 1.82 -2.16 -12.69
N ALA A 69 1.17 -2.52 -11.57
CA ALA A 69 0.13 -3.55 -11.55
C ALA A 69 -1.09 -3.14 -12.38
N ARG A 70 -1.49 -1.86 -12.38
CA ARG A 70 -2.53 -1.33 -13.28
C ARG A 70 -2.14 -1.48 -14.75
N GLY A 71 -0.88 -1.19 -15.09
CA GLY A 71 -0.33 -1.43 -16.43
C GLY A 71 -0.42 -2.89 -16.89
N VAL A 72 -0.20 -3.85 -15.97
CA VAL A 72 -0.37 -5.29 -16.24
C VAL A 72 -1.84 -5.63 -16.54
N VAL A 73 -2.78 -5.05 -15.80
CA VAL A 73 -4.22 -5.21 -16.03
C VAL A 73 -4.63 -4.66 -17.40
N ASP A 74 -4.14 -3.48 -17.77
CA ASP A 74 -4.50 -2.80 -19.01
C ASP A 74 -4.01 -3.53 -20.26
N GLU A 75 -2.87 -4.23 -20.14
CA GLU A 75 -2.38 -5.12 -21.19
C GLU A 75 -3.30 -6.33 -21.36
N LYS A 76 -3.56 -7.07 -20.27
CA LYS A 76 -4.43 -8.25 -20.29
C LYS A 76 -4.89 -8.64 -18.88
N TRP A 77 -6.20 -8.62 -18.63
CA TRP A 77 -6.82 -9.01 -17.36
C TRP A 77 -6.33 -10.35 -16.81
N GLN A 78 -6.14 -11.34 -17.69
CA GLN A 78 -5.70 -12.68 -17.31
C GLN A 78 -4.32 -12.70 -16.63
N TYR A 79 -3.46 -11.69 -16.84
CA TYR A 79 -2.16 -11.62 -16.19
C TYR A 79 -2.23 -11.38 -14.68
N ILE A 80 -3.33 -10.82 -14.17
CA ILE A 80 -3.60 -10.74 -12.73
C ILE A 80 -4.57 -11.84 -12.29
N TYR A 81 -5.61 -12.10 -13.09
CA TYR A 81 -6.64 -13.06 -12.70
C TYR A 81 -6.11 -14.49 -12.57
N SER A 82 -5.11 -14.90 -13.36
CA SER A 82 -4.52 -16.25 -13.27
C SER A 82 -3.49 -16.44 -12.15
N LEU A 83 -3.07 -15.36 -11.48
CA LEU A 83 -2.09 -15.44 -10.39
C LEU A 83 -2.69 -16.12 -9.15
N THR A 84 -1.86 -16.78 -8.35
CA THR A 84 -2.29 -17.32 -7.05
C THR A 84 -2.73 -16.17 -6.12
N LYS A 85 -3.88 -16.34 -5.46
CA LYS A 85 -4.53 -15.31 -4.65
C LYS A 85 -4.19 -15.46 -3.16
N GLY A 86 -4.21 -14.35 -2.43
CA GLY A 86 -4.13 -14.25 -0.97
C GLY A 86 -2.76 -14.49 -0.34
N SER A 87 -2.10 -15.60 -0.64
CA SER A 87 -0.85 -15.99 0.06
C SER A 87 0.42 -15.72 -0.73
N GLN A 88 0.34 -15.60 -2.05
CA GLN A 88 1.51 -15.44 -2.90
C GLN A 88 1.87 -13.97 -3.07
N HIS A 89 3.12 -13.65 -2.79
CA HIS A 89 3.69 -12.35 -3.05
C HIS A 89 4.19 -12.24 -4.48
N TYR A 90 4.03 -11.05 -5.06
CA TYR A 90 4.56 -10.67 -6.35
C TYR A 90 5.23 -9.30 -6.30
N TYR A 91 6.09 -8.99 -7.26
CA TYR A 91 6.62 -7.65 -7.46
C TYR A 91 6.61 -7.27 -8.94
N PRO A 92 6.53 -5.98 -9.26
CA PRO A 92 6.56 -5.51 -10.63
C PRO A 92 7.98 -5.59 -11.21
N SER A 93 8.11 -6.11 -12.43
CA SER A 93 9.34 -6.13 -13.20
C SER A 93 9.06 -5.87 -14.67
N ILE A 94 10.01 -5.28 -15.38
CA ILE A 94 9.90 -5.09 -16.83
C ILE A 94 10.41 -6.33 -17.55
N VAL A 95 9.55 -6.98 -18.33
CA VAL A 95 9.90 -8.14 -19.17
C VAL A 95 9.48 -7.82 -20.60
N GLY A 96 10.44 -7.82 -21.52
CA GLY A 96 10.16 -7.51 -22.94
C GLY A 96 9.61 -6.09 -23.18
N GLY A 97 9.99 -5.12 -22.33
CA GLY A 97 9.54 -3.73 -22.44
C GLY A 97 8.13 -3.47 -21.89
N LYS A 98 7.53 -4.43 -21.19
CA LYS A 98 6.21 -4.31 -20.55
C LYS A 98 6.29 -4.63 -19.08
N TRP A 99 5.41 -4.05 -18.28
CA TRP A 99 5.23 -4.46 -16.89
C TRP A 99 4.72 -5.89 -16.81
N SER A 100 5.27 -6.65 -15.87
CA SER A 100 4.84 -8.00 -15.50
C SER A 100 4.95 -8.16 -13.99
N LEU A 101 4.13 -9.01 -13.40
CA LEU A 101 4.26 -9.41 -12.01
C LEU A 101 5.07 -10.70 -11.91
N VAL A 102 6.11 -10.70 -11.09
CA VAL A 102 7.00 -11.84 -10.86
C VAL A 102 6.81 -12.31 -9.42
N SER A 103 6.81 -13.62 -9.17
CA SER A 103 6.65 -14.18 -7.83
C SER A 103 7.83 -13.84 -6.92
N GLY A 104 7.52 -13.50 -5.67
CA GLY A 104 8.48 -13.18 -4.61
C GLY A 104 8.36 -11.74 -4.12
N ASP A 105 9.36 -11.34 -3.34
CA ASP A 105 9.50 -9.98 -2.82
C ASP A 105 10.64 -9.27 -3.56
N GLU A 106 10.48 -7.97 -3.79
CA GLU A 106 11.53 -7.13 -4.35
C GLU A 106 12.27 -6.41 -3.24
N THR A 107 13.60 -6.42 -3.30
CA THR A 107 14.41 -5.55 -2.44
C THR A 107 14.95 -4.36 -3.23
N ILE A 108 14.68 -3.15 -2.75
CA ILE A 108 15.12 -1.90 -3.33
C ILE A 108 15.99 -1.16 -2.30
N THR A 109 17.21 -0.80 -2.68
CA THR A 109 18.09 0.01 -1.81
C THR A 109 18.10 1.44 -2.32
N LEU A 110 17.62 2.38 -1.50
CA LEU A 110 17.62 3.81 -1.77
C LEU A 110 18.29 4.53 -0.61
N ASN A 111 19.24 5.41 -0.92
CA ASN A 111 20.08 6.08 0.07
C ASN A 111 20.79 5.05 0.98
N THR A 112 20.48 5.06 2.28
CA THR A 112 21.02 4.15 3.29
C THR A 112 20.00 3.10 3.75
N ALA A 113 18.77 3.15 3.23
CA ALA A 113 17.68 2.27 3.63
C ALA A 113 17.44 1.17 2.58
N ARG A 114 17.03 0.00 3.07
CA ARG A 114 16.67 -1.17 2.26
C ARG A 114 15.17 -1.43 2.45
N TYR A 115 14.44 -1.30 1.36
CA TYR A 115 13.00 -1.50 1.27
C TYR A 115 12.70 -2.88 0.71
N THR A 116 11.72 -3.55 1.28
CA THR A 116 11.08 -4.75 0.72
C THR A 116 9.71 -4.36 0.22
N ARG A 117 9.45 -4.63 -1.06
CA ARG A 117 8.19 -4.32 -1.74
C ARG A 117 7.56 -5.60 -2.26
N TYR A 118 6.28 -5.78 -2.00
CA TYR A 118 5.51 -6.88 -2.57
C TYR A 118 4.04 -6.51 -2.76
N ILE A 119 3.38 -7.30 -3.59
CA ILE A 119 2.00 -7.16 -4.02
C ILE A 119 1.28 -8.48 -3.71
N VAL A 120 0.13 -8.38 -3.07
CA VAL A 120 -0.82 -9.48 -2.85
C VAL A 120 -2.09 -9.17 -3.62
N ILE A 121 -2.63 -10.20 -4.27
CA ILE A 121 -3.86 -10.10 -5.06
C ILE A 121 -4.89 -10.99 -4.38
N ASP A 122 -6.03 -10.41 -4.03
CA ASP A 122 -7.14 -11.09 -3.38
C ASP A 122 -8.37 -11.13 -4.27
N ASN A 123 -9.06 -12.26 -4.23
CA ASN A 123 -10.42 -12.33 -4.75
C ASN A 123 -11.34 -11.47 -3.89
N VAL A 124 -12.39 -10.97 -4.52
CA VAL A 124 -13.43 -10.20 -3.86
C VAL A 124 -14.78 -10.80 -4.21
N SER A 125 -15.75 -10.60 -3.34
CA SER A 125 -17.12 -11.05 -3.52
C SER A 125 -18.08 -9.86 -3.42
N ARG A 126 -19.28 -9.99 -4.00
CA ARG A 126 -20.30 -8.94 -3.98
C ARG A 126 -21.60 -9.42 -3.37
N ASP A 127 -22.11 -8.63 -2.43
CA ASP A 127 -23.41 -8.89 -1.83
C ASP A 127 -24.51 -8.85 -2.91
N LEU A 128 -25.33 -9.91 -2.95
CA LEU A 128 -26.34 -10.08 -4.01
C LEU A 128 -27.45 -9.02 -3.96
N SER A 129 -27.70 -8.42 -2.80
CA SER A 129 -28.77 -7.44 -2.58
C SER A 129 -28.33 -6.01 -2.87
N THR A 130 -27.17 -5.60 -2.34
CA THR A 130 -26.63 -4.24 -2.41
C THR A 130 -25.67 -4.04 -3.58
N ARG A 131 -25.15 -5.14 -4.16
CA ARG A 131 -24.12 -5.15 -5.22
C ARG A 131 -22.79 -4.51 -4.82
N MET A 132 -22.58 -4.26 -3.52
CA MET A 132 -21.34 -3.75 -2.96
C MET A 132 -20.33 -4.87 -2.75
N ILE A 133 -19.05 -4.53 -2.74
CA ILE A 133 -17.99 -5.48 -2.36
C ILE A 133 -18.14 -5.83 -0.88
N GLU A 134 -18.10 -7.11 -0.57
CA GLU A 134 -18.20 -7.62 0.79
C GLU A 134 -16.89 -7.38 1.55
N PRO A 135 -16.96 -7.07 2.87
CA PRO A 135 -15.76 -6.81 3.67
C PRO A 135 -14.91 -8.06 3.91
N ALA A 136 -15.53 -9.24 3.83
CA ALA A 136 -14.88 -10.54 3.88
C ALA A 136 -15.28 -11.33 2.64
N TYR A 137 -14.33 -12.05 2.06
CA TYR A 137 -14.56 -12.83 0.85
C TYR A 137 -15.51 -14.00 1.13
N ASP A 138 -16.57 -14.09 0.32
CA ASP A 138 -17.47 -15.23 0.24
C ASP A 138 -17.37 -15.88 -1.16
N SER A 139 -16.91 -17.13 -1.19
CA SER A 139 -16.82 -17.92 -2.42
C SER A 139 -18.17 -18.14 -3.13
N ALA A 140 -19.31 -18.04 -2.43
CA ALA A 140 -20.63 -18.17 -3.04
C ALA A 140 -21.01 -16.95 -3.90
N ASN A 141 -20.39 -15.80 -3.62
CA ASN A 141 -20.68 -14.50 -4.23
C ASN A 141 -19.45 -13.93 -4.96
N ASP A 142 -18.54 -14.80 -5.40
CA ASP A 142 -17.29 -14.42 -6.08
C ASP A 142 -17.55 -13.45 -7.25
N ASP A 143 -16.73 -12.41 -7.35
CA ASP A 143 -16.73 -11.50 -8.49
C ASP A 143 -15.43 -11.68 -9.31
N PRO A 144 -15.43 -12.55 -10.33
CA PRO A 144 -14.28 -12.77 -11.22
C PRO A 144 -13.82 -11.53 -12.00
N SER A 145 -14.66 -10.49 -12.06
CA SER A 145 -14.38 -9.27 -12.80
C SER A 145 -13.72 -8.19 -11.96
N THR A 146 -13.53 -8.44 -10.66
CA THR A 146 -12.86 -7.52 -9.75
C THR A 146 -11.79 -8.26 -8.96
N GLN A 147 -10.66 -7.60 -8.69
CA GLN A 147 -9.59 -8.12 -7.85
C GLN A 147 -9.11 -6.99 -6.94
N LYS A 148 -8.83 -7.30 -5.68
CA LYS A 148 -8.18 -6.35 -4.78
C LYS A 148 -6.69 -6.55 -4.89
N VAL A 149 -5.96 -5.47 -5.16
CA VAL A 149 -4.51 -5.48 -5.22
C VAL A 149 -4.00 -4.67 -4.04
N THR A 150 -3.21 -5.32 -3.18
CA THR A 150 -2.62 -4.71 -1.99
C THR A 150 -1.10 -4.67 -2.17
N VAL A 151 -0.53 -3.47 -2.15
CA VAL A 151 0.92 -3.26 -2.19
C VAL A 151 1.40 -2.95 -0.78
N THR A 152 2.45 -3.64 -0.35
CA THR A 152 3.11 -3.38 0.92
C THR A 152 4.57 -3.04 0.67
N VAL A 153 5.03 -1.97 1.30
CA VAL A 153 6.43 -1.57 1.34
C VAL A 153 6.86 -1.43 2.79
N GLU A 154 7.85 -2.23 3.18
CA GLU A 154 8.42 -2.23 4.51
C GLU A 154 9.93 -1.99 4.45
N TRP A 155 10.51 -1.49 5.53
CA TRP A 155 11.94 -1.26 5.64
C TRP A 155 12.42 -1.46 7.07
N GLN A 156 13.73 -1.64 7.22
CA GLN A 156 14.36 -1.73 8.53
C GLN A 156 14.46 -0.33 9.15
N GLY A 157 13.64 -0.05 10.16
CA GLY A 157 13.60 1.27 10.79
C GLY A 157 12.52 1.39 11.86
N ALA A 158 12.31 2.62 12.34
CA ALA A 158 11.27 2.95 13.33
C ALA A 158 9.92 3.35 12.69
N GLY A 159 9.82 3.29 11.35
CA GLY A 159 8.59 3.57 10.62
C GLY A 159 7.70 2.34 10.50
N SER A 160 6.40 2.58 10.29
CA SER A 160 5.44 1.52 9.98
C SER A 160 5.46 1.19 8.48
N PRO A 161 5.21 -0.07 8.08
CA PRO A 161 5.03 -0.42 6.68
C PRO A 161 3.94 0.44 6.03
N VAL A 162 4.19 0.84 4.78
CA VAL A 162 3.19 1.51 3.95
C VAL A 162 2.39 0.43 3.24
N VAL A 163 1.08 0.44 3.45
CA VAL A 163 0.14 -0.47 2.80
C VAL A 163 -0.89 0.36 2.05
N ILE A 164 -0.92 0.21 0.73
CA ILE A 164 -1.96 0.80 -0.11
C ILE A 164 -2.67 -0.32 -0.86
N SER A 165 -3.96 -0.15 -1.11
CA SER A 165 -4.73 -1.10 -1.88
C SER A 165 -5.70 -0.41 -2.81
N ASP A 166 -5.96 -1.02 -3.95
CA ASP A 166 -7.00 -0.59 -4.86
C ASP A 166 -7.75 -1.79 -5.46
N TYR A 167 -8.94 -1.54 -5.96
CA TYR A 167 -9.74 -2.53 -6.66
C TYR A 167 -9.57 -2.35 -8.17
N PHE A 168 -9.10 -3.40 -8.82
CA PHE A 168 -8.98 -3.43 -10.26
C PHE A 168 -10.18 -4.15 -10.87
N PHE A 169 -10.70 -3.60 -11.95
CA PHE A 169 -11.87 -4.11 -12.65
C PHE A 169 -11.51 -4.53 -14.06
N ARG A 170 -12.10 -5.64 -14.52
CA ARG A 170 -12.02 -6.06 -15.91
C ARG A 170 -12.85 -5.10 -16.77
N TRP A 171 -12.17 -4.14 -17.40
CA TRP A 171 -12.83 -3.14 -18.24
C TRP A 171 -12.87 -3.51 -19.72
N ARG A 172 -11.87 -4.25 -20.22
CA ARG A 172 -11.90 -4.83 -21.58
C ARG A 172 -12.40 -6.27 -21.52
N ASN A 173 -13.35 -6.59 -22.40
CA ASN A 173 -13.72 -7.96 -22.67
C ASN A 173 -13.47 -8.29 -24.14
N LYS A 174 -12.64 -9.30 -24.42
CA LYS A 174 -12.54 -9.88 -25.76
C LYS A 174 -13.56 -11.00 -25.84
N ILE A 175 -14.71 -10.70 -26.45
CA ILE A 175 -15.78 -11.68 -26.69
C ILE A 175 -15.42 -12.46 -27.95
N CYS A 176 -15.39 -13.79 -27.87
CA CYS A 176 -15.32 -14.62 -29.07
C CYS A 176 -16.75 -14.76 -29.62
N ASN A 177 -17.02 -14.17 -30.78
CA ASN A 177 -18.32 -14.34 -31.45
C ASN A 177 -18.23 -15.52 -32.40
N GLN A 178 -18.86 -16.64 -32.05
CA GLN A 178 -19.00 -17.77 -32.94
C GLN A 178 -20.18 -17.53 -33.88
N THR A 179 -19.91 -17.42 -35.18
CA THR A 179 -20.96 -17.16 -36.20
C THR A 179 -21.50 -18.43 -36.84
N ASN A 180 -20.81 -19.56 -36.72
CA ASN A 180 -21.26 -20.85 -37.25
C ASN A 180 -20.53 -22.03 -36.56
N TRP A 181 -20.96 -23.27 -36.88
CA TRP A 181 -20.31 -24.52 -36.45
C TRP A 181 -19.69 -25.28 -37.65
N SER A 182 -19.44 -24.61 -38.78
CA SER A 182 -18.97 -25.29 -39.99
C SER A 182 -17.47 -25.61 -39.90
N GLY A 183 -17.08 -26.89 -39.82
CA GLY A 183 -15.66 -27.27 -39.82
C GLY A 183 -15.34 -28.73 -39.50
N GLY A 184 -16.21 -29.44 -38.77
CA GLY A 184 -15.98 -30.85 -38.40
C GLY A 184 -14.97 -31.05 -37.25
N ALA A 185 -14.94 -32.27 -36.70
CA ALA A 185 -14.18 -32.63 -35.50
C ALA A 185 -12.68 -32.86 -35.76
N GLY A 186 -11.81 -32.55 -34.79
CA GLY A 186 -10.41 -33.02 -34.73
C GLY A 186 -9.28 -32.04 -35.15
N SER A 187 -9.38 -30.74 -34.84
CA SER A 187 -8.38 -29.71 -35.17
C SER A 187 -7.48 -29.22 -33.99
N GLY A 188 -7.64 -29.75 -32.79
CA GLY A 188 -6.93 -29.32 -31.57
C GLY A 188 -7.44 -28.02 -30.93
N VAL A 189 -6.87 -27.64 -29.79
CA VAL A 189 -7.20 -26.41 -29.05
C VAL A 189 -6.94 -25.18 -29.93
N LYS A 190 -7.99 -24.40 -30.24
CA LYS A 190 -7.89 -23.19 -31.07
C LYS A 190 -7.90 -21.92 -30.22
N ASN A 191 -7.07 -20.95 -30.59
CA ASN A 191 -6.95 -19.66 -29.91
C ASN A 191 -7.85 -18.62 -30.57
N CYS A 192 -8.72 -17.95 -29.80
CA CYS A 192 -9.58 -16.90 -30.36
C CYS A 192 -8.77 -15.76 -31.02
N PRO A 193 -9.18 -15.30 -32.23
CA PRO A 193 -10.49 -15.51 -32.84
C PRO A 193 -10.51 -16.75 -33.75
N ASP A 194 -11.26 -17.78 -33.37
CA ASP A 194 -11.57 -18.92 -34.23
C ASP A 194 -13.02 -19.35 -33.98
N THR A 195 -13.76 -19.70 -35.04
CA THR A 195 -15.22 -19.89 -35.04
C THR A 195 -15.64 -21.36 -35.07
N THR A 196 -14.74 -22.30 -34.76
CA THR A 196 -15.03 -23.74 -34.90
C THR A 196 -14.58 -24.53 -33.68
N TYR A 197 -15.48 -25.36 -33.14
CA TYR A 197 -15.24 -26.27 -32.01
C TYR A 197 -15.64 -27.71 -32.40
N GLU A 198 -15.08 -28.71 -31.73
CA GLU A 198 -15.04 -30.10 -32.22
C GLU A 198 -16.22 -30.99 -31.81
N SER A 199 -16.94 -30.66 -30.74
CA SER A 199 -18.07 -31.48 -30.29
C SER A 199 -19.14 -30.67 -29.59
N ILE A 200 -20.40 -31.04 -29.83
CA ILE A 200 -21.61 -30.52 -29.17
C ILE A 200 -22.19 -31.62 -28.27
N PHE A 201 -22.46 -31.33 -27.00
CA PHE A 201 -23.19 -32.23 -26.10
C PHE A 201 -24.22 -31.46 -25.27
N PRO A 202 -25.51 -31.83 -25.30
CA PRO A 202 -26.10 -32.91 -26.09
C PRO A 202 -26.15 -32.57 -27.59
N ALA A 203 -25.98 -33.59 -28.45
CA ALA A 203 -26.06 -33.39 -29.88
C ALA A 203 -27.46 -32.97 -30.32
N GLY A 204 -27.58 -31.83 -31.01
CA GLY A 204 -28.83 -31.38 -31.64
C GLY A 204 -29.70 -30.40 -30.86
N THR A 205 -29.23 -29.83 -29.73
CA THR A 205 -30.05 -28.95 -28.88
C THR A 205 -29.73 -27.45 -28.95
N ILE A 206 -28.81 -27.02 -29.82
CA ILE A 206 -28.50 -25.59 -29.95
C ILE A 206 -29.37 -24.99 -31.07
N ASP A 207 -30.35 -24.18 -30.65
CA ASP A 207 -31.11 -23.31 -31.53
C ASP A 207 -30.17 -22.28 -32.18
N THR A 208 -29.96 -22.39 -33.48
CA THR A 208 -29.15 -21.45 -34.27
C THR A 208 -29.91 -20.16 -34.61
N ALA A 209 -31.18 -20.02 -34.21
CA ALA A 209 -31.95 -18.79 -34.34
C ALA A 209 -31.56 -17.78 -33.26
N GLY A 210 -30.32 -17.28 -33.32
CA GLY A 210 -29.87 -16.13 -32.53
C GLY A 210 -29.83 -16.39 -31.02
N GLY A 211 -28.76 -17.03 -30.56
CA GLY A 211 -28.39 -17.07 -29.14
C GLY A 211 -26.95 -16.62 -28.95
N SER A 212 -26.67 -15.83 -27.91
CA SER A 212 -25.31 -15.54 -27.47
C SER A 212 -24.97 -16.40 -26.25
N ILE A 213 -23.82 -17.07 -26.27
CA ILE A 213 -23.26 -17.74 -25.10
C ILE A 213 -22.42 -16.71 -24.33
N LYS A 214 -22.76 -16.49 -23.06
CA LYS A 214 -21.88 -15.80 -22.11
C LYS A 214 -21.01 -16.88 -21.46
N LEU A 215 -19.72 -16.87 -21.78
CA LEU A 215 -18.73 -17.55 -20.95
C LEU A 215 -18.45 -16.62 -19.76
N GLN A 216 -18.67 -17.15 -18.55
CA GLN A 216 -18.24 -16.51 -17.30
C GLN A 216 -16.71 -16.45 -17.25
#